data_AF-A0A973QWB0-F1
#
_entry.id   AF-A0A973QWB0-F1
#
_cell.length_a   1.000
_cell.length_b   1.000
_cell.length_c   1.000
_cell.angle_alpha   90.00
_cell.angle_beta   90.00
_cell.angle_gamma   90.00
#
_symmetry.space_group_name_H-M   'P 1'
#
loop_
_entity.id
_entity.type
_entity.pdbx_description
1 polymer ?
#
loop_
_entity_poly.entity_id
_entity_poly.type
_entity_poly.pdbx_seq_one_letter_code
_entity_poly.pdbx_strand_id
1 'polypeptide(L)'
;MSLASLLHRLTRPGAARPGLVTVVLAAGALALSTTSAAAAPALTRISADPYTNSTSQHATEVEPDTFSYGSTIVSAFQVGRFTDGGGSNIGFSTSTDGGATWTKGFLPGITTQSGGTFQRVSDASVTYDAKHNVWLISSIPITSSVSVPEVFTSRSTDGGLTWSNPVVTATGSSLDKNWIVCDNTATSAFYGNCYTEYDNNGDGDRIKMTTSSDGGLTWGAPKNTGNNATGLGGQPVVQPNGTVVVPIANASETAIRAFRSTNGGSSWSSTTTVATVSSFTVGGGLRSGPLPSAEIDASGKVYVVWQDCRFRASGGSCTSNDIVMATTTNGTTWSSVTRIPIDATTSTVDHFIPGLAVDPATSGSTAHLALTYYYHPVANCTASTCQLDVGYVSSTNGGSTWTAPTQLAGPMSHSWLASTTQGTMVGDYISTSFSGSTAHPVFAVATAPSGSVFDEAMYTPASGLAATAGTASATTATARDNLFSARLAAIAYAQWLANGGTEGGEDSP
;
A
#
# COMPACT_ATOMS: atom_id res chain seq x y z
N MET A 1 56.92 -50.00 -21.18
CA MET A 1 58.19 -49.57 -21.78
C MET A 1 57.89 -48.84 -23.09
N SER A 2 58.11 -47.53 -23.07
CA SER A 2 58.57 -46.61 -24.14
C SER A 2 58.44 -46.97 -25.63
N LEU A 3 57.79 -46.05 -26.38
CA LEU A 3 58.20 -45.40 -27.66
C LEU A 3 58.46 -46.30 -28.90
N ALA A 4 58.29 -45.90 -30.17
CA ALA A 4 58.31 -44.59 -30.83
C ALA A 4 57.92 -44.76 -32.32
N SER A 5 57.28 -43.73 -32.91
CA SER A 5 57.58 -43.02 -34.20
C SER A 5 58.37 -43.72 -35.33
N LEU A 6 58.27 -43.41 -36.63
CA LEU A 6 57.51 -42.52 -37.55
C LEU A 6 58.22 -42.65 -38.94
N LEU A 7 57.61 -42.11 -40.01
CA LEU A 7 58.16 -41.76 -41.36
C LEU A 7 58.17 -42.87 -42.42
N HIS A 8 57.89 -42.66 -43.72
CA HIS A 8 57.19 -41.66 -44.56
C HIS A 8 57.36 -42.18 -46.00
N ARG A 9 56.34 -42.14 -46.89
CA ARG A 9 56.49 -41.82 -48.34
C ARG A 9 55.15 -41.82 -49.09
N LEU A 10 54.96 -40.75 -49.86
CA LEU A 10 53.88 -40.44 -50.80
C LEU A 10 54.05 -41.16 -52.16
N THR A 11 52.96 -41.36 -52.91
CA THR A 11 52.78 -40.90 -54.31
C THR A 11 51.33 -41.11 -54.84
N ARG A 12 50.89 -40.13 -55.65
CA ARG A 12 49.61 -39.88 -56.39
C ARG A 12 49.16 -41.01 -57.35
N PRO A 13 47.90 -41.10 -57.89
CA PRO A 13 47.23 -40.11 -58.77
C PRO A 13 45.71 -39.89 -58.56
N GLY A 14 45.15 -38.89 -59.26
CA GLY A 14 43.85 -38.28 -58.96
C GLY A 14 42.62 -38.74 -59.77
N ALA A 15 41.53 -38.01 -59.47
CA ALA A 15 40.23 -37.87 -60.12
C ALA A 15 39.28 -39.09 -60.15
N ALA A 16 38.27 -39.11 -59.26
CA ALA A 16 36.92 -38.58 -59.53
C ALA A 16 35.87 -39.17 -58.56
N ARG A 17 35.16 -38.27 -57.85
CA ARG A 17 33.83 -38.35 -57.17
C ARG A 17 33.52 -39.54 -56.24
N PRO A 18 32.99 -39.28 -55.03
CA PRO A 18 31.54 -39.50 -54.86
C PRO A 18 30.84 -38.62 -53.80
N GLY A 19 29.50 -38.66 -53.82
CA GLY A 19 28.67 -38.74 -52.61
C GLY A 19 28.26 -37.43 -51.94
N LEU A 20 27.07 -36.93 -52.29
CA LEU A 20 26.35 -35.94 -51.48
C LEU A 20 25.87 -36.62 -50.19
N VAL A 21 26.40 -36.19 -49.05
CA VAL A 21 25.87 -36.51 -47.71
C VAL A 21 24.88 -35.41 -47.34
N THR A 22 23.61 -35.77 -47.16
CA THR A 22 22.57 -34.85 -46.68
C THR A 22 22.74 -34.65 -45.18
N VAL A 23 23.28 -33.50 -44.78
CA VAL A 23 23.31 -33.05 -43.38
C VAL A 23 22.00 -32.34 -43.08
N VAL A 24 21.19 -32.92 -42.19
CA VAL A 24 20.01 -32.25 -41.62
C VAL A 24 20.51 -31.28 -40.54
N LEU A 25 20.59 -29.99 -40.88
CA LEU A 25 20.79 -28.92 -39.93
C LEU A 25 19.44 -28.57 -39.26
N ALA A 26 19.26 -29.04 -38.03
CA ALA A 26 18.21 -28.54 -37.15
C ALA A 26 18.59 -27.13 -36.69
N ALA A 27 18.12 -26.10 -37.41
CA ALA A 27 18.19 -24.73 -36.94
C ALA A 27 17.12 -24.52 -35.86
N GLY A 28 17.53 -24.59 -34.59
CA GLY A 28 16.70 -24.17 -33.47
C GLY A 28 16.41 -22.68 -33.58
N ALA A 29 15.14 -22.33 -33.79
CA ALA A 29 14.69 -20.95 -33.69
C ALA A 29 14.76 -20.53 -32.22
N LEU A 30 15.82 -19.80 -31.84
CA LEU A 30 15.80 -18.97 -30.64
C LEU A 30 14.75 -17.89 -30.88
N ALA A 31 13.53 -18.11 -30.37
CA ALA A 31 12.58 -17.03 -30.19
C ALA A 31 13.14 -16.11 -29.10
N LEU A 32 13.89 -15.10 -29.51
CA LEU A 32 14.17 -13.93 -28.67
C LEU A 32 12.83 -13.27 -28.39
N SER A 33 12.25 -13.57 -27.23
CA SER A 33 11.15 -12.79 -26.67
C SER A 33 11.68 -11.41 -26.36
N THR A 34 11.62 -10.50 -27.34
CA THR A 34 11.82 -9.07 -27.10
C THR A 34 10.63 -8.60 -26.27
N THR A 35 10.76 -8.63 -24.95
CA THR A 35 9.88 -7.87 -24.07
C THR A 35 10.12 -6.40 -24.41
N SER A 36 9.24 -5.80 -25.21
CA SER A 36 9.20 -4.35 -25.34
C SER A 36 8.95 -3.80 -23.94
N ALA A 37 9.94 -3.11 -23.37
CA ALA A 37 9.72 -2.34 -22.16
C ALA A 37 8.63 -1.31 -22.49
N ALA A 38 7.47 -1.44 -21.84
CA ALA A 38 6.46 -0.41 -21.93
C ALA A 38 7.07 0.89 -21.38
N ALA A 39 6.99 1.97 -22.15
CA ALA A 39 7.42 3.27 -21.65
C ALA A 39 6.59 3.62 -20.40
N ALA A 40 7.23 4.18 -19.38
CA ALA A 40 6.53 4.68 -18.20
C ALA A 40 5.41 5.62 -18.64
N PRO A 41 4.21 5.52 -18.05
CA PRO A 41 3.11 6.41 -18.38
C PRO A 41 3.48 7.86 -18.08
N ALA A 42 2.90 8.79 -18.83
CA ALA A 42 3.01 10.21 -18.48
C ALA A 42 2.36 10.44 -17.11
N LEU A 43 3.03 11.23 -16.26
CA LEU A 43 2.54 11.58 -14.93
C LEU A 43 2.08 13.03 -14.89
N THR A 44 1.03 13.29 -14.11
CA THR A 44 0.56 14.62 -13.77
C THR A 44 0.88 14.87 -12.30
N ARG A 45 1.57 15.98 -12.01
CA ARG A 45 1.74 16.47 -10.63
C ARG A 45 0.43 17.06 -10.15
N ILE A 46 -0.20 16.44 -9.16
CA ILE A 46 -1.52 16.87 -8.66
C ILE A 46 -1.40 17.75 -7.42
N SER A 47 -0.29 17.68 -6.69
CA SER A 47 -0.01 18.59 -5.57
C SER A 47 1.47 18.91 -5.43
N ALA A 48 1.78 19.90 -4.59
CA ALA A 48 3.12 20.22 -4.11
C ALA A 48 2.97 21.08 -2.86
N ASP A 49 3.84 20.86 -1.87
CA ASP A 49 3.90 21.60 -0.61
C ASP A 49 4.22 23.08 -0.84
N PRO A 50 3.33 24.02 -0.45
CA PRO A 50 3.54 25.46 -0.59
C PRO A 50 4.08 26.12 0.68
N TYR A 51 4.21 25.39 1.79
CA TYR A 51 4.54 25.96 3.09
C TYR A 51 6.03 26.30 3.18
N THR A 52 6.35 27.28 4.04
CA THR A 52 7.72 27.81 4.20
C THR A 52 8.08 28.07 5.68
N ASN A 53 7.34 27.48 6.63
CA ASN A 53 7.64 27.53 8.07
C ASN A 53 8.91 26.75 8.42
N SER A 54 9.84 27.36 9.16
CA SER A 54 11.16 26.79 9.48
C SER A 54 11.18 25.51 10.32
N THR A 55 10.04 24.95 10.70
CA THR A 55 9.92 23.80 11.62
C THR A 55 9.76 22.46 10.90
N SER A 56 9.45 22.46 9.60
CA SER A 56 9.24 21.26 8.79
C SER A 56 10.17 21.20 7.58
N GLN A 57 10.26 20.03 6.95
CA GLN A 57 10.94 19.85 5.67
C GLN A 57 10.02 20.31 4.54
N HIS A 58 10.42 21.34 3.81
CA HIS A 58 9.60 21.93 2.75
C HIS A 58 9.72 21.19 1.43
N ALA A 59 8.68 21.35 0.60
CA ALA A 59 8.54 20.67 -0.67
C ALA A 59 8.53 19.14 -0.47
N THR A 60 7.83 18.69 0.58
CA THR A 60 7.61 17.28 0.88
C THR A 60 6.11 16.98 1.02
N GLU A 61 5.65 15.93 0.36
CA GLU A 61 4.33 15.34 0.53
C GLU A 61 4.48 13.83 0.67
N VAL A 62 3.77 13.21 1.61
CA VAL A 62 3.85 11.77 1.91
C VAL A 62 2.50 11.19 2.29
N GLU A 63 2.39 9.85 2.30
CA GLU A 63 1.20 9.11 2.75
C GLU A 63 -0.11 9.47 2.04
N PRO A 64 -0.21 9.26 0.72
CA PRO A 64 -1.46 9.50 0.01
C PRO A 64 -2.47 8.37 0.21
N ASP A 65 -3.69 8.76 0.57
CA ASP A 65 -4.89 7.95 0.36
C ASP A 65 -5.71 8.49 -0.82
N THR A 66 -6.54 7.63 -1.42
CA THR A 66 -7.42 7.93 -2.55
C THR A 66 -8.75 7.20 -2.38
N PHE A 67 -9.86 7.88 -2.65
CA PHE A 67 -11.18 7.27 -2.76
C PHE A 67 -11.91 7.83 -3.98
N SER A 68 -12.76 6.99 -4.58
CA SER A 68 -13.51 7.36 -5.78
C SER A 68 -14.98 6.99 -5.65
N TYR A 69 -15.84 7.87 -6.17
CA TYR A 69 -17.26 7.63 -6.29
C TYR A 69 -17.79 8.26 -7.58
N GLY A 70 -18.33 7.45 -8.48
CA GLY A 70 -18.66 7.88 -9.83
C GLY A 70 -17.41 8.29 -10.60
N SER A 71 -17.41 9.51 -11.18
CA SER A 71 -16.25 10.10 -11.85
C SER A 71 -15.38 10.96 -10.93
N THR A 72 -15.74 11.08 -9.66
CA THR A 72 -15.00 11.92 -8.72
C THR A 72 -13.98 11.06 -7.99
N ILE A 73 -12.73 11.54 -7.96
CA ILE A 73 -11.61 10.97 -7.22
C ILE A 73 -11.13 12.05 -6.27
N VAL A 74 -11.00 11.72 -5.00
CA VAL A 74 -10.36 12.59 -4.01
C VAL A 74 -9.15 11.86 -3.45
N SER A 75 -8.04 12.55 -3.35
CA SER A 75 -6.83 12.12 -2.64
C SER A 75 -6.53 13.07 -1.51
N ALA A 76 -6.00 12.54 -0.41
CA ALA A 76 -5.52 13.32 0.73
C ALA A 76 -4.15 12.80 1.18
N PHE A 77 -3.27 13.68 1.65
CA PHE A 77 -1.87 13.38 1.95
C PHE A 77 -1.28 14.39 2.94
N GLN A 78 -0.19 14.02 3.61
CA GLN A 78 0.56 14.95 4.46
C GLN A 78 1.39 15.93 3.62
N VAL A 79 1.58 17.15 4.13
CA VAL A 79 2.30 18.22 3.45
C VAL A 79 3.25 18.91 4.42
N GLY A 80 4.52 19.06 4.04
CA GLY A 80 5.56 19.70 4.84
C GLY A 80 5.94 18.86 6.06
N ARG A 81 6.60 17.73 5.83
CA ARG A 81 6.91 16.68 6.82
C ARG A 81 7.89 17.17 7.89
N PHE A 82 7.53 17.08 9.16
CA PHE A 82 8.47 17.25 10.28
C PHE A 82 9.39 16.02 10.37
N THR A 83 10.54 16.07 11.04
CA THR A 83 11.37 14.87 11.20
C THR A 83 10.84 13.92 12.27
N ASP A 84 10.19 14.46 13.30
CA ASP A 84 9.73 13.78 14.51
C ASP A 84 8.22 13.49 14.52
N GLY A 85 7.48 13.77 13.45
CA GLY A 85 6.08 13.33 13.29
C GLY A 85 5.16 14.40 12.68
N GLY A 86 4.25 13.97 11.79
CA GLY A 86 3.26 14.80 11.13
C GLY A 86 3.78 15.78 10.07
N GLY A 87 2.85 16.47 9.44
CA GLY A 87 3.06 17.53 8.46
C GLY A 87 2.53 18.89 8.92
N SER A 88 2.90 19.93 8.18
CA SER A 88 2.40 21.29 8.35
C SER A 88 0.90 21.41 8.04
N ASN A 89 0.38 20.57 7.14
CA ASN A 89 -1.05 20.44 6.90
C ASN A 89 -1.38 19.10 6.21
N ILE A 90 -2.67 18.82 6.02
CA ILE A 90 -3.18 17.84 5.07
C ILE A 90 -3.54 18.56 3.76
N GLY A 91 -2.96 18.09 2.67
CA GLY A 91 -3.33 18.47 1.31
C GLY A 91 -4.43 17.57 0.78
N PHE A 92 -5.18 18.09 -0.19
CA PHE A 92 -6.11 17.28 -0.98
C PHE A 92 -5.96 17.58 -2.47
N SER A 93 -6.31 16.61 -3.30
CA SER A 93 -6.42 16.75 -4.75
C SER A 93 -7.66 16.02 -5.24
N THR A 94 -8.50 16.73 -5.99
CA THR A 94 -9.80 16.25 -6.43
C THR A 94 -9.92 16.37 -7.94
N SER A 95 -10.30 15.27 -8.58
CA SER A 95 -10.76 15.24 -9.96
C SER A 95 -12.25 14.94 -9.97
N THR A 96 -13.03 15.66 -10.77
CA THR A 96 -14.47 15.40 -10.97
C THR A 96 -14.77 14.74 -12.33
N ASP A 97 -13.74 14.53 -13.15
CA ASP A 97 -13.82 14.12 -14.55
C ASP A 97 -13.03 12.83 -14.85
N GLY A 98 -12.90 11.96 -13.84
CA GLY A 98 -12.25 10.67 -13.96
C GLY A 98 -10.73 10.75 -14.12
N GLY A 99 -10.11 11.71 -13.45
CA GLY A 99 -8.65 11.90 -13.39
C GLY A 99 -8.06 12.75 -14.52
N ALA A 100 -8.88 13.34 -15.39
CA ALA A 100 -8.40 14.14 -16.53
C ALA A 100 -7.89 15.52 -16.09
N THR A 101 -8.58 16.17 -15.15
CA THR A 101 -8.15 17.42 -14.51
C THR A 101 -8.25 17.34 -12.99
N TRP A 102 -7.41 18.11 -12.30
CA TRP A 102 -7.27 18.08 -10.85
C TRP A 102 -7.31 19.48 -10.25
N THR A 103 -8.10 19.64 -9.20
CA THR A 103 -8.12 20.81 -8.31
C THR A 103 -7.49 20.41 -6.99
N LYS A 104 -6.56 21.22 -6.48
CA LYS A 104 -5.85 20.94 -5.24
C LYS A 104 -6.07 22.02 -4.19
N GLY A 105 -5.90 21.66 -2.93
CA GLY A 105 -5.95 22.58 -1.81
C GLY A 105 -5.43 21.96 -0.53
N PHE A 106 -5.66 22.63 0.60
CA PHE A 106 -5.22 22.18 1.92
C PHE A 106 -6.34 22.38 2.93
N LEU A 107 -6.44 21.49 3.92
CA LEU A 107 -7.52 21.52 4.89
C LEU A 107 -7.40 22.74 5.83
N PRO A 108 -8.50 23.47 6.10
CA PRO A 108 -8.51 24.61 7.00
C PRO A 108 -8.75 24.20 8.46
N GLY A 109 -8.38 25.06 9.40
CA GLY A 109 -8.84 25.00 10.79
C GLY A 109 -8.19 23.92 11.67
N ILE A 110 -7.20 23.18 11.18
CA ILE A 110 -6.48 22.16 11.95
C ILE A 110 -5.21 22.75 12.54
N THR A 111 -4.27 23.15 11.68
CA THR A 111 -2.93 23.58 12.11
C THR A 111 -2.78 25.09 12.16
N THR A 112 -1.78 25.60 12.87
CA THR A 112 -1.45 27.03 12.89
C THR A 112 -1.11 27.57 11.50
N GLN A 113 -0.73 26.71 10.56
CA GLN A 113 -0.48 27.07 9.16
C GLN A 113 -1.76 27.30 8.35
N SER A 114 -2.91 26.82 8.84
CA SER A 114 -4.20 26.84 8.14
C SER A 114 -5.36 27.37 9.00
N GLY A 115 -5.05 28.17 10.03
CA GLY A 115 -6.05 28.85 10.85
C GLY A 115 -6.60 28.03 12.04
N GLY A 116 -5.99 26.89 12.35
CA GLY A 116 -6.23 26.11 13.56
C GLY A 116 -5.19 26.36 14.66
N THR A 117 -5.16 25.46 15.64
CA THR A 117 -4.35 25.61 16.87
C THR A 117 -3.26 24.55 17.05
N PHE A 118 -3.35 23.44 16.33
CA PHE A 118 -2.36 22.37 16.41
C PHE A 118 -1.12 22.73 15.60
N GLN A 119 0.03 22.21 16.00
CA GLN A 119 1.29 22.55 15.34
C GLN A 119 1.48 21.72 14.07
N ARG A 120 0.89 20.53 14.03
CA ARG A 120 1.06 19.56 12.95
C ARG A 120 -0.20 18.71 12.80
N VAL A 121 -0.26 17.92 11.75
CA VAL A 121 -1.35 16.97 11.45
C VAL A 121 -0.81 15.80 10.64
N SER A 122 -1.39 14.62 10.77
CA SER A 122 -0.91 13.38 10.10
C SER A 122 -2.10 12.52 9.63
N ASP A 123 -1.76 11.40 8.97
CA ASP A 123 -2.60 10.22 8.72
C ASP A 123 -3.93 10.54 8.03
N ALA A 124 -3.82 11.08 6.81
CA ALA A 124 -4.97 11.41 5.99
C ALA A 124 -5.57 10.17 5.32
N SER A 125 -6.86 9.92 5.55
CA SER A 125 -7.65 8.94 4.79
C SER A 125 -8.97 9.55 4.34
N VAL A 126 -9.46 9.15 3.18
CA VAL A 126 -10.59 9.76 2.50
C VAL A 126 -11.68 8.74 2.19
N THR A 127 -12.93 9.17 2.33
CA THR A 127 -14.09 8.38 1.91
C THR A 127 -15.23 9.26 1.43
N TYR A 128 -16.28 8.64 0.92
CA TYR A 128 -17.51 9.30 0.50
C TYR A 128 -18.71 8.64 1.14
N ASP A 129 -19.64 9.45 1.65
CA ASP A 129 -20.95 9.02 2.14
C ASP A 129 -22.01 9.33 1.08
N ALA A 130 -22.43 8.29 0.37
CA ALA A 130 -23.40 8.39 -0.71
C ALA A 130 -24.81 8.76 -0.25
N LYS A 131 -25.18 8.49 1.02
CA LYS A 131 -26.51 8.84 1.52
C LYS A 131 -26.63 10.32 1.78
N HIS A 132 -25.58 10.91 2.34
CA HIS A 132 -25.56 12.33 2.70
C HIS A 132 -24.91 13.20 1.62
N ASN A 133 -24.35 12.59 0.57
CA ASN A 133 -23.64 13.26 -0.52
C ASN A 133 -22.49 14.14 0.00
N VAL A 134 -21.64 13.55 0.85
CA VAL A 134 -20.50 14.26 1.46
C VAL A 134 -19.21 13.47 1.32
N TRP A 135 -18.13 14.20 1.03
CA TRP A 135 -16.77 13.68 1.12
C TRP A 135 -16.23 13.94 2.52
N LEU A 136 -15.48 12.97 3.04
CA LEU A 136 -14.89 13.02 4.39
C LEU A 136 -13.40 12.74 4.30
N ILE A 137 -12.59 13.54 4.99
CA ILE A 137 -11.17 13.25 5.23
C ILE A 137 -10.96 13.12 6.73
N SER A 138 -10.46 11.96 7.15
CA SER A 138 -9.99 11.71 8.51
C SER A 138 -8.51 12.11 8.64
N SER A 139 -8.12 12.62 9.80
CA SER A 139 -6.73 13.01 10.10
C SER A 139 -6.49 13.10 11.61
N ILE A 140 -5.23 13.03 12.03
CA ILE A 140 -4.85 13.22 13.44
C ILE A 140 -4.11 14.54 13.67
N PRO A 141 -4.67 15.50 14.44
CA PRO A 141 -3.92 16.68 14.87
C PRO A 141 -2.83 16.34 15.89
N ILE A 142 -1.68 17.02 15.80
CA ILE A 142 -0.51 16.80 16.66
C ILE A 142 -0.15 18.10 17.39
N THR A 143 0.03 17.98 18.71
CA THR A 143 0.44 19.07 19.60
C THR A 143 1.93 19.38 19.48
N SER A 144 2.38 20.52 20.04
CA SER A 144 3.79 20.91 20.06
C SER A 144 4.69 19.92 20.79
N SER A 145 4.15 19.12 21.71
CA SER A 145 4.84 18.05 22.43
C SER A 145 4.77 16.69 21.72
N VAL A 146 4.36 16.66 20.44
CA VAL A 146 4.27 15.44 19.62
C VAL A 146 3.35 14.39 20.24
N SER A 147 2.23 14.84 20.80
CA SER A 147 1.14 13.99 21.27
C SER A 147 -0.10 14.19 20.39
N VAL A 148 -0.84 13.11 20.16
CA VAL A 148 -2.06 13.06 19.34
C VAL A 148 -3.29 12.88 20.23
N PRO A 149 -3.97 13.97 20.63
CA PRO A 149 -5.09 13.86 21.55
C PRO A 149 -6.43 13.50 20.87
N GLU A 150 -6.53 13.65 19.55
CA GLU A 150 -7.81 13.63 18.84
C GLU A 150 -7.68 12.95 17.47
N VAL A 151 -8.82 12.48 16.95
CA VAL A 151 -9.02 12.20 15.51
C VAL A 151 -10.02 13.24 15.01
N PHE A 152 -9.76 13.80 13.83
CA PHE A 152 -10.62 14.76 13.16
C PHE A 152 -11.26 14.19 11.91
N THR A 153 -12.45 14.69 11.59
CA THR A 153 -13.07 14.51 10.27
C THR A 153 -13.40 15.87 9.67
N SER A 154 -12.79 16.16 8.52
CA SER A 154 -13.12 17.31 7.67
C SER A 154 -14.16 16.89 6.63
N ARG A 155 -15.06 17.81 6.26
CA ARG A 155 -16.22 17.52 5.39
C ARG A 155 -16.23 18.42 4.16
N SER A 156 -16.59 17.85 3.02
CA SER A 156 -16.87 18.60 1.79
C SER A 156 -18.25 18.22 1.25
N THR A 157 -19.01 19.24 0.83
CA THR A 157 -20.39 19.11 0.31
C THR A 157 -20.50 19.54 -1.16
N ASP A 158 -19.38 19.88 -1.79
CA ASP A 158 -19.27 20.40 -3.15
C ASP A 158 -18.38 19.51 -4.03
N GLY A 159 -18.41 18.20 -3.79
CA GLY A 159 -17.67 17.22 -4.57
C GLY A 159 -16.18 17.12 -4.23
N GLY A 160 -15.78 17.46 -3.01
CA GLY A 160 -14.38 17.39 -2.57
C GLY A 160 -13.55 18.62 -2.96
N LEU A 161 -14.19 19.72 -3.38
CA LEU A 161 -13.50 20.91 -3.88
C LEU A 161 -13.17 21.92 -2.78
N THR A 162 -14.06 22.09 -1.80
CA THR A 162 -13.82 22.90 -0.60
C THR A 162 -14.19 22.14 0.67
N TRP A 163 -13.49 22.44 1.76
CA TRP A 163 -13.59 21.70 3.02
C TRP A 163 -13.93 22.63 4.16
N SER A 164 -14.83 22.19 5.04
CA SER A 164 -15.12 22.90 6.30
C SER A 164 -14.00 22.67 7.31
N ASN A 165 -13.98 23.49 8.37
CA ASN A 165 -13.23 23.16 9.59
C ASN A 165 -13.63 21.76 10.09
N PRO A 166 -12.71 21.02 10.73
CA PRO A 166 -12.95 19.65 11.18
C PRO A 166 -13.95 19.57 12.32
N VAL A 167 -14.56 18.40 12.48
CA VAL A 167 -15.21 17.98 13.73
C VAL A 167 -14.32 16.99 14.48
N VAL A 168 -14.44 16.96 15.81
CA VAL A 168 -13.80 15.94 16.65
C VAL A 168 -14.52 14.61 16.46
N THR A 169 -13.79 13.61 16.00
CA THR A 169 -14.27 12.23 15.78
C THR A 169 -14.04 11.36 17.00
N ALA A 170 -12.88 11.51 17.63
CA ALA A 170 -12.51 10.80 18.84
C ALA A 170 -11.49 11.60 19.65
N THR A 171 -11.38 11.26 20.94
CA THR A 171 -10.36 11.79 21.86
C THR A 171 -9.65 10.63 22.54
N GLY A 172 -8.36 10.76 22.80
CA GLY A 172 -7.56 9.74 23.48
C GLY A 172 -6.26 10.26 24.08
N SER A 173 -5.46 9.33 24.58
CA SER A 173 -4.17 9.61 25.24
C SER A 173 -3.02 9.82 24.25
N SER A 174 -3.01 9.04 23.16
CA SER A 174 -2.16 9.25 22.00
C SER A 174 -2.71 8.38 20.87
N LEU A 175 -3.52 8.96 19.98
CA LEU A 175 -4.17 8.23 18.90
C LEU A 175 -3.24 8.11 17.67
N ASP A 176 -3.34 7.04 16.91
CA ASP A 176 -2.55 6.88 15.68
C ASP A 176 -3.31 6.09 14.60
N LYS A 177 -2.77 6.13 13.37
CA LYS A 177 -3.18 5.32 12.20
C LYS A 177 -4.68 5.28 11.91
N ASN A 178 -5.34 6.43 11.92
CA ASN A 178 -6.77 6.46 11.63
C ASN A 178 -7.10 6.05 10.18
N TRP A 179 -8.19 5.31 9.99
CA TRP A 179 -8.75 5.05 8.65
C TRP A 179 -10.28 5.15 8.63
N ILE A 180 -10.84 5.72 7.58
CA ILE A 180 -12.28 5.99 7.46
C ILE A 180 -12.91 5.29 6.26
N VAL A 181 -14.13 4.76 6.42
CA VAL A 181 -14.94 4.20 5.33
C VAL A 181 -16.42 4.44 5.58
N CYS A 182 -17.24 4.58 4.53
CA CYS A 182 -18.70 4.63 4.64
C CYS A 182 -19.39 3.47 3.92
N ASP A 183 -20.54 3.06 4.46
CA ASP A 183 -21.45 2.13 3.80
C ASP A 183 -22.21 2.85 2.68
N ASN A 184 -21.75 2.63 1.45
CA ASN A 184 -22.35 3.21 0.25
C ASN A 184 -23.39 2.31 -0.42
N THR A 185 -23.78 1.20 0.21
CA THR A 185 -24.75 0.27 -0.37
C THR A 185 -26.17 0.66 0.01
N ALA A 186 -26.95 1.19 -0.94
CA ALA A 186 -28.31 1.68 -0.68
C ALA A 186 -29.28 0.62 -0.11
N THR A 187 -29.02 -0.67 -0.34
CA THR A 187 -29.81 -1.78 0.22
C THR A 187 -29.35 -2.25 1.61
N SER A 188 -28.23 -1.73 2.11
CA SER A 188 -27.74 -2.04 3.45
C SER A 188 -28.66 -1.43 4.52
N ALA A 189 -28.86 -2.15 5.62
CA ALA A 189 -29.54 -1.61 6.80
C ALA A 189 -28.77 -0.45 7.46
N PHE A 190 -27.48 -0.31 7.14
CA PHE A 190 -26.58 0.70 7.69
C PHE A 190 -26.12 1.71 6.64
N TYR A 191 -26.84 1.82 5.51
CA TYR A 191 -26.53 2.77 4.45
C TYR A 191 -26.31 4.20 4.99
N GLY A 192 -25.16 4.78 4.64
CA GLY A 192 -24.68 6.09 5.10
C GLY A 192 -24.09 6.12 6.51
N ASN A 193 -23.86 4.96 7.14
CA ASN A 193 -23.00 4.90 8.30
C ASN A 193 -21.53 4.97 7.84
N CYS A 194 -20.75 5.80 8.53
CA CYS A 194 -19.30 5.89 8.36
C CYS A 194 -18.60 5.37 9.61
N TYR A 195 -17.48 4.68 9.41
CA TYR A 195 -16.71 4.02 10.45
C TYR A 195 -15.30 4.55 10.40
N THR A 196 -14.77 4.94 11.56
CA THR A 196 -13.36 5.31 11.73
C THR A 196 -12.70 4.29 12.65
N GLU A 197 -11.65 3.66 12.14
CA GLU A 197 -10.67 2.89 12.89
C GLU A 197 -9.52 3.83 13.32
N TYR A 198 -8.91 3.53 14.46
CA TYR A 198 -7.65 4.11 14.94
C TYR A 198 -7.13 3.26 16.09
N ASP A 199 -5.82 3.26 16.29
CA ASP A 199 -5.22 2.74 17.51
C ASP A 199 -4.99 3.86 18.55
N ASN A 200 -4.81 3.47 19.80
CA ASN A 200 -4.43 4.39 20.86
C ASN A 200 -3.14 3.88 21.48
N ASN A 201 -2.01 4.38 20.98
CA ASN A 201 -0.67 4.17 21.52
C ASN A 201 -0.62 4.43 23.05
N GLY A 202 -1.27 5.48 23.54
CA GLY A 202 -1.33 5.75 25.00
C GLY A 202 -2.16 4.74 25.82
N ASP A 203 -2.85 3.80 25.17
CA ASP A 203 -3.53 2.61 25.73
C ASP A 203 -2.94 1.33 25.10
N GLY A 204 -1.68 1.40 24.67
CA GLY A 204 -0.93 0.27 24.16
C GLY A 204 -1.34 -0.21 22.77
N ASP A 205 -1.44 0.72 21.82
CA ASP A 205 -1.93 0.45 20.46
C ASP A 205 -3.29 -0.25 20.46
N ARG A 206 -4.15 0.08 21.43
CA ARG A 206 -5.49 -0.53 21.52
C ARG A 206 -6.30 -0.12 20.31
N ILE A 207 -6.74 -1.08 19.50
CA ILE A 207 -7.63 -0.85 18.37
C ILE A 207 -8.99 -0.33 18.86
N LYS A 208 -9.40 0.82 18.33
CA LYS A 208 -10.68 1.46 18.58
C LYS A 208 -11.44 1.65 17.26
N MET A 209 -12.75 1.70 17.39
CA MET A 209 -13.66 2.06 16.32
C MET A 209 -14.68 3.07 16.82
N THR A 210 -15.05 4.04 15.98
CA THR A 210 -16.24 4.86 16.18
C THR A 210 -17.10 4.87 14.91
N THR A 211 -18.36 5.30 15.05
CA THR A 211 -19.35 5.28 13.97
C THR A 211 -20.12 6.59 13.96
N SER A 212 -20.31 7.14 12.76
CA SER A 212 -21.19 8.25 12.44
C SER A 212 -22.35 7.72 11.59
N SER A 213 -23.54 8.27 11.75
CA SER A 213 -24.72 7.96 10.93
C SER A 213 -25.35 9.18 10.26
N ASP A 214 -24.69 10.34 10.34
CA ASP A 214 -25.20 11.64 9.92
C ASP A 214 -24.23 12.40 8.98
N GLY A 215 -23.45 11.66 8.20
CA GLY A 215 -22.50 12.25 7.24
C GLY A 215 -21.30 12.89 7.91
N GLY A 216 -20.81 12.30 9.01
CA GLY A 216 -19.62 12.71 9.73
C GLY A 216 -19.80 13.98 10.56
N LEU A 217 -21.03 14.35 10.91
CA LEU A 217 -21.30 15.52 11.75
C LEU A 217 -21.12 15.19 13.23
N THR A 218 -21.54 13.99 13.65
CA THR A 218 -21.36 13.49 15.01
C THR A 218 -20.88 12.05 15.02
N TRP A 219 -20.09 11.71 16.04
CA TRP A 219 -19.47 10.40 16.17
C TRP A 219 -19.84 9.77 17.51
N GLY A 220 -20.11 8.47 17.49
CA GLY A 220 -20.45 7.69 18.67
C GLY A 220 -19.27 7.49 19.62
N ALA A 221 -19.55 6.86 20.76
CA ALA A 221 -18.51 6.50 21.72
C ALA A 221 -17.52 5.49 21.11
N PRO A 222 -16.20 5.61 21.39
CA PRO A 222 -15.20 4.62 20.99
C PRO A 222 -15.50 3.22 21.50
N LYS A 223 -15.24 2.21 20.68
CA LYS A 223 -15.41 0.79 21.03
C LYS A 223 -14.17 -0.01 20.69
N ASN A 224 -13.81 -0.94 21.57
CA ASN A 224 -12.74 -1.88 21.32
C ASN A 224 -13.22 -3.05 20.45
N THR A 225 -12.26 -3.82 19.94
CA THR A 225 -12.49 -5.19 19.48
C THR A 225 -12.97 -6.09 20.64
N GLY A 226 -13.68 -7.18 20.33
CA GLY A 226 -14.26 -8.07 21.34
C GLY A 226 -13.25 -8.75 22.27
N ASN A 227 -11.98 -8.80 21.87
CA ASN A 227 -10.85 -9.31 22.66
C ASN A 227 -9.86 -8.23 23.08
N ASN A 228 -10.20 -6.94 22.96
CA ASN A 228 -9.29 -5.85 23.31
C ASN A 228 -7.92 -5.94 22.59
N ALA A 229 -7.94 -6.37 21.33
CA ALA A 229 -6.74 -6.51 20.52
C ALA A 229 -5.98 -5.18 20.38
N THR A 230 -4.66 -5.30 20.38
CA THR A 230 -3.72 -4.23 20.06
C THR A 230 -3.13 -4.46 18.67
N GLY A 231 -2.80 -3.39 17.97
CA GLY A 231 -2.36 -3.44 16.57
C GLY A 231 -2.36 -2.05 15.94
N LEU A 232 -2.06 -2.02 14.65
CA LEU A 232 -1.92 -0.79 13.87
C LEU A 232 -2.50 -0.93 12.46
N GLY A 233 -2.71 0.22 11.81
CA GLY A 233 -2.96 0.32 10.37
C GLY A 233 -4.22 -0.40 9.92
N GLY A 234 -5.33 -0.22 10.63
CA GLY A 234 -6.58 -0.86 10.25
C GLY A 234 -7.18 -0.24 9.01
N GLN A 235 -7.65 -1.08 8.07
CA GLN A 235 -8.32 -0.59 6.86
C GLN A 235 -9.73 -1.17 6.74
N PRO A 236 -10.75 -0.50 7.30
CA PRO A 236 -12.11 -0.99 7.27
C PRO A 236 -12.70 -0.98 5.85
N VAL A 237 -13.39 -2.05 5.49
CA VAL A 237 -14.18 -2.17 4.25
C VAL A 237 -15.60 -2.63 4.55
N VAL A 238 -16.59 -2.16 3.77
CA VAL A 238 -18.02 -2.43 4.03
C VAL A 238 -18.63 -3.31 2.95
N GLN A 239 -18.92 -4.57 3.28
CA GLN A 239 -19.59 -5.49 2.37
C GLN A 239 -21.03 -5.02 2.07
N PRO A 240 -21.62 -5.37 0.91
CA PRO A 240 -22.96 -4.92 0.50
C PRO A 240 -24.10 -5.26 1.47
N ASN A 241 -23.91 -6.23 2.35
CA ASN A 241 -24.87 -6.60 3.40
C ASN A 241 -24.74 -5.74 4.67
N GLY A 242 -23.88 -4.72 4.69
CA GLY A 242 -23.60 -3.85 5.83
C GLY A 242 -22.61 -4.44 6.85
N THR A 243 -21.98 -5.57 6.56
CA THR A 243 -20.89 -6.10 7.39
C THR A 243 -19.62 -5.31 7.14
N VAL A 244 -19.05 -4.75 8.21
CA VAL A 244 -17.73 -4.09 8.16
C VAL A 244 -16.66 -5.09 8.54
N VAL A 245 -15.66 -5.27 7.68
CA VAL A 245 -14.46 -6.11 7.95
C VAL A 245 -13.25 -5.19 8.08
N VAL A 246 -12.45 -5.39 9.10
CA VAL A 246 -11.30 -4.52 9.41
C VAL A 246 -10.04 -5.38 9.57
N PRO A 247 -9.25 -5.55 8.49
CA PRO A 247 -7.89 -6.08 8.58
C PRO A 247 -6.99 -5.08 9.31
N ILE A 248 -6.09 -5.59 10.15
CA ILE A 248 -5.09 -4.83 10.94
C ILE A 248 -3.77 -5.60 10.95
N ALA A 249 -2.65 -4.93 11.16
CA ALA A 249 -1.44 -5.57 11.68
C ALA A 249 -1.58 -5.76 13.20
N ASN A 250 -0.98 -6.81 13.77
CA ASN A 250 -0.80 -6.85 15.23
C ASN A 250 0.31 -5.89 15.67
N ALA A 251 0.37 -5.56 16.96
CA ALA A 251 1.30 -4.55 17.51
C ALA A 251 2.80 -4.87 17.39
N SER A 252 3.16 -6.05 16.87
CA SER A 252 4.56 -6.39 16.59
C SER A 252 4.79 -6.57 15.08
N GLU A 253 3.79 -6.29 14.25
CA GLU A 253 3.79 -6.48 12.79
C GLU A 253 4.18 -7.89 12.30
N THR A 254 3.94 -8.91 13.13
CA THR A 254 4.22 -10.33 12.82
C THR A 254 3.00 -11.12 12.34
N ALA A 255 1.84 -10.47 12.24
CA ALA A 255 0.61 -11.08 11.74
C ALA A 255 -0.37 -10.02 11.22
N ILE A 256 -1.08 -10.38 10.14
CA ILE A 256 -2.33 -9.72 9.76
C ILE A 256 -3.46 -10.41 10.51
N ARG A 257 -4.30 -9.62 11.18
CA ARG A 257 -5.52 -10.04 11.86
C ARG A 257 -6.72 -9.33 11.23
N ALA A 258 -7.92 -9.80 11.50
CA ALA A 258 -9.14 -9.11 11.11
C ALA A 258 -10.23 -9.25 12.17
N PHE A 259 -11.08 -8.25 12.29
CA PHE A 259 -12.31 -8.31 13.08
C PHE A 259 -13.46 -7.72 12.27
N ARG A 260 -14.70 -7.86 12.75
CA ARG A 260 -15.86 -7.38 11.99
C ARG A 260 -16.99 -6.86 12.89
N SER A 261 -17.86 -6.07 12.29
CA SER A 261 -19.17 -5.69 12.81
C SER A 261 -20.26 -6.10 11.83
N THR A 262 -21.30 -6.76 12.31
CA THR A 262 -22.50 -7.10 11.53
C THR A 262 -23.73 -6.31 11.99
N ASN A 263 -23.54 -5.30 12.84
CA ASN A 263 -24.62 -4.55 13.51
C ASN A 263 -24.37 -3.03 13.50
N GLY A 264 -23.81 -2.53 12.40
CA GLY A 264 -23.63 -1.10 12.17
C GLY A 264 -22.69 -0.41 13.15
N GLY A 265 -21.66 -1.10 13.64
CA GLY A 265 -20.70 -0.55 14.62
C GLY A 265 -21.21 -0.59 16.06
N SER A 266 -22.33 -1.27 16.33
CA SER A 266 -22.86 -1.42 17.68
C SER A 266 -21.91 -2.24 18.57
N SER A 267 -21.22 -3.23 18.00
CA SER A 267 -20.16 -4.01 18.67
C SER A 267 -19.20 -4.61 17.64
N TRP A 268 -17.99 -4.96 18.07
CA TRP A 268 -16.97 -5.58 17.22
C TRP A 268 -16.62 -6.98 17.71
N SER A 269 -16.37 -7.91 16.78
CA SER A 269 -15.93 -9.26 17.12
C SER A 269 -14.52 -9.26 17.74
N SER A 270 -14.13 -10.37 18.35
CA SER A 270 -12.72 -10.66 18.56
C SER A 270 -11.99 -10.78 17.23
N THR A 271 -10.68 -10.54 17.23
CA THR A 271 -9.84 -10.71 16.04
C THR A 271 -9.67 -12.18 15.68
N THR A 272 -9.67 -12.49 14.38
CA THR A 272 -9.16 -13.73 13.80
C THR A 272 -7.83 -13.47 13.11
N THR A 273 -6.92 -14.44 13.10
CA THR A 273 -5.69 -14.35 12.32
C THR A 273 -6.01 -14.57 10.83
N VAL A 274 -5.54 -13.66 9.98
CA VAL A 274 -5.54 -13.81 8.51
C VAL A 274 -4.32 -14.62 8.11
N ALA A 275 -3.13 -14.16 8.53
CA ALA A 275 -1.87 -14.85 8.30
C ALA A 275 -0.80 -14.39 9.31
N THR A 276 0.18 -15.24 9.59
CA THR A 276 1.47 -14.74 10.09
C THR A 276 2.18 -13.96 8.99
N VAL A 277 3.03 -13.03 9.40
CA VAL A 277 3.86 -12.19 8.53
C VAL A 277 5.31 -12.44 8.85
N SER A 278 6.10 -12.56 7.79
CA SER A 278 7.56 -12.54 7.86
C SER A 278 8.04 -11.53 6.85
N SER A 279 8.76 -10.49 7.26
CA SER A 279 9.21 -9.41 6.39
C SER A 279 10.73 -9.34 6.33
N PHE A 280 11.24 -8.87 5.19
CA PHE A 280 12.59 -8.37 5.03
C PHE A 280 12.59 -6.89 5.40
N THR A 281 13.56 -6.44 6.21
CA THR A 281 13.75 -5.01 6.50
C THR A 281 14.18 -4.29 5.22
N VAL A 282 13.35 -3.37 4.74
CA VAL A 282 13.60 -2.63 3.50
C VAL A 282 14.94 -1.89 3.58
N GLY A 283 15.76 -2.06 2.53
CA GLY A 283 17.10 -1.48 2.45
C GLY A 283 17.09 0.06 2.44
N GLY A 284 18.26 0.65 2.68
CA GLY A 284 18.44 2.10 2.52
C GLY A 284 17.88 2.97 3.64
N GLY A 285 17.35 2.37 4.69
CA GLY A 285 16.72 3.10 5.79
C GLY A 285 15.43 3.78 5.35
N LEU A 286 14.64 3.14 4.48
CA LEU A 286 13.28 3.56 4.19
C LEU A 286 12.37 3.08 5.31
N ARG A 287 11.54 3.97 5.84
CA ARG A 287 10.46 3.63 6.76
C ARG A 287 9.42 2.78 6.04
N SER A 288 9.11 1.59 6.54
CA SER A 288 8.14 0.65 5.97
C SER A 288 7.79 -0.43 6.99
N GLY A 289 6.52 -0.80 7.04
CA GLY A 289 5.99 -1.96 7.75
C GLY A 289 5.03 -2.78 6.87
N PRO A 290 4.69 -4.02 7.23
CA PRO A 290 3.75 -4.86 6.50
C PRO A 290 2.29 -4.52 6.84
N LEU A 291 1.94 -3.22 6.75
CA LEU A 291 0.57 -2.77 6.95
C LEU A 291 -0.35 -3.30 5.84
N PRO A 292 -1.61 -3.64 6.16
CA PRO A 292 -2.55 -4.15 5.17
C PRO A 292 -3.05 -3.02 4.25
N SER A 293 -3.21 -3.33 2.97
CA SER A 293 -4.11 -2.60 2.07
C SER A 293 -5.32 -3.48 1.73
N ALA A 294 -6.54 -2.96 1.88
CA ALA A 294 -7.77 -3.76 1.79
C ALA A 294 -8.86 -3.10 0.93
N GLU A 295 -9.49 -3.91 0.07
CA GLU A 295 -10.54 -3.47 -0.84
C GLU A 295 -11.59 -4.57 -1.07
N ILE A 296 -12.74 -4.21 -1.66
CA ILE A 296 -13.85 -5.15 -1.94
C ILE A 296 -14.30 -5.12 -3.40
N ASP A 297 -14.70 -6.29 -3.90
CA ASP A 297 -15.41 -6.38 -5.18
C ASP A 297 -16.92 -6.12 -5.04
N ALA A 298 -17.62 -5.99 -6.17
CA ALA A 298 -19.06 -5.70 -6.20
C ALA A 298 -19.94 -6.75 -5.49
N SER A 299 -19.42 -7.97 -5.28
CA SER A 299 -20.12 -9.03 -4.54
C SER A 299 -19.84 -8.99 -3.04
N GLY A 300 -18.93 -8.12 -2.60
CA GLY A 300 -18.46 -8.01 -1.22
C GLY A 300 -17.33 -8.96 -0.85
N LYS A 301 -16.65 -9.58 -1.83
CA LYS A 301 -15.43 -10.33 -1.53
C LYS A 301 -14.33 -9.35 -1.17
N VAL A 302 -13.73 -9.53 0.00
CA VAL A 302 -12.64 -8.72 0.53
C VAL A 302 -11.31 -9.28 0.02
N TYR A 303 -10.43 -8.38 -0.37
CA TYR A 303 -9.05 -8.62 -0.78
C TYR A 303 -8.14 -7.84 0.16
N VAL A 304 -7.12 -8.48 0.71
CA VAL A 304 -6.13 -7.84 1.58
C VAL A 304 -4.75 -8.17 1.06
N VAL A 305 -3.91 -7.15 0.87
CA VAL A 305 -2.52 -7.28 0.44
C VAL A 305 -1.56 -6.67 1.46
N TRP A 306 -0.36 -7.21 1.54
CA TRP A 306 0.72 -6.71 2.40
C TRP A 306 2.07 -7.22 1.86
N GLN A 307 3.18 -6.67 2.37
CA GLN A 307 4.52 -7.15 2.02
C GLN A 307 4.93 -8.37 2.86
N ASP A 308 5.55 -9.36 2.24
CA ASP A 308 5.95 -10.60 2.91
C ASP A 308 7.08 -11.34 2.19
N CYS A 309 8.01 -11.90 2.95
CA CYS A 309 9.19 -12.59 2.47
C CYS A 309 9.03 -14.12 2.36
N ARG A 310 7.87 -14.71 2.68
CA ARG A 310 7.71 -16.18 2.83
C ARG A 310 8.07 -16.99 1.59
N PHE A 311 8.00 -16.37 0.41
CA PHE A 311 8.36 -16.96 -0.88
C PHE A 311 9.83 -16.67 -1.28
N ARG A 312 10.55 -15.87 -0.47
CA ARG A 312 11.91 -15.35 -0.68
C ARG A 312 12.88 -15.85 0.40
N ALA A 313 12.72 -17.11 0.78
CA ALA A 313 13.56 -17.74 1.81
C ALA A 313 14.84 -18.31 1.19
N SER A 314 16.01 -17.88 1.69
CA SER A 314 17.30 -18.51 1.39
C SER A 314 18.10 -18.69 2.67
N GLY A 315 18.68 -19.88 2.87
CA GLY A 315 19.45 -20.18 4.08
C GLY A 315 18.68 -20.04 5.40
N GLY A 316 17.34 -20.01 5.36
CA GLY A 316 16.49 -19.82 6.54
C GLY A 316 16.27 -18.35 6.93
N SER A 317 16.59 -17.39 6.06
CA SER A 317 16.33 -15.95 6.25
C SER A 317 15.61 -15.35 5.04
N CYS A 318 14.94 -14.21 5.24
CA CYS A 318 14.37 -13.42 4.16
C CYS A 318 15.49 -12.80 3.30
N THR A 319 15.33 -12.76 1.98
CA THR A 319 16.25 -12.04 1.08
C THR A 319 15.65 -10.77 0.47
N SER A 320 14.32 -10.70 0.40
CA SER A 320 13.52 -9.55 -0.06
C SER A 320 12.05 -9.81 0.26
N ASN A 321 11.18 -8.82 0.07
CA ASN A 321 9.72 -8.97 0.15
C ASN A 321 9.09 -9.18 -1.23
N ASP A 322 8.01 -9.95 -1.26
CA ASP A 322 6.97 -9.91 -2.29
C ASP A 322 5.74 -9.16 -1.78
N ILE A 323 4.83 -8.78 -2.68
CA ILE A 323 3.44 -8.48 -2.27
C ILE A 323 2.61 -9.77 -2.32
N VAL A 324 1.88 -10.03 -1.25
CA VAL A 324 1.02 -11.21 -1.12
C VAL A 324 -0.43 -10.80 -0.86
N MET A 325 -1.36 -11.74 -1.06
CA MET A 325 -2.79 -11.50 -0.96
C MET A 325 -3.51 -12.62 -0.21
N ALA A 326 -4.52 -12.26 0.59
CA ALA A 326 -5.54 -13.17 1.10
C ALA A 326 -6.94 -12.58 0.86
N THR A 327 -7.95 -13.46 0.81
CA THR A 327 -9.33 -13.05 0.52
C THR A 327 -10.33 -13.69 1.48
N THR A 328 -11.47 -13.05 1.64
CA THR A 328 -12.60 -13.59 2.41
C THR A 328 -13.93 -13.11 1.84
N THR A 329 -14.99 -13.89 2.05
CA THR A 329 -16.38 -13.48 1.76
C THR A 329 -17.17 -13.18 3.03
N ASN A 330 -16.59 -13.42 4.21
CA ASN A 330 -17.31 -13.30 5.49
C ASN A 330 -16.51 -12.59 6.60
N GLY A 331 -15.23 -12.27 6.39
CA GLY A 331 -14.40 -11.62 7.41
C GLY A 331 -13.88 -12.53 8.52
N THR A 332 -14.23 -13.82 8.53
CA THR A 332 -13.83 -14.79 9.57
C THR A 332 -13.01 -15.95 9.05
N THR A 333 -13.22 -16.35 7.79
CA THR A 333 -12.49 -17.43 7.15
C THR A 333 -11.75 -16.86 5.94
N TRP A 334 -10.44 -17.05 5.93
CA TRP A 334 -9.55 -16.45 4.94
C TRP A 334 -8.96 -17.53 4.05
N SER A 335 -8.72 -17.19 2.78
CA SER A 335 -7.98 -18.04 1.86
C SER A 335 -6.54 -18.22 2.33
N SER A 336 -5.88 -19.29 1.87
CA SER A 336 -4.43 -19.37 1.94
C SER A 336 -3.79 -18.16 1.27
N VAL A 337 -2.66 -17.71 1.81
CA VAL A 337 -1.93 -16.58 1.25
C VAL A 337 -1.39 -16.93 -0.13
N THR A 338 -1.52 -15.99 -1.05
CA THR A 338 -1.12 -16.16 -2.45
C THR A 338 -0.17 -15.03 -2.84
N ARG A 339 0.96 -15.38 -3.44
CA ARG A 339 1.94 -14.44 -3.98
C ARG A 339 1.41 -13.78 -5.25
N ILE A 340 1.53 -12.46 -5.33
CA ILE A 340 1.33 -11.71 -6.57
C ILE A 340 2.64 -11.82 -7.39
N PRO A 341 2.61 -12.38 -8.61
CA PRO A 341 3.81 -12.79 -9.34
C PRO A 341 4.44 -11.62 -10.11
N ILE A 342 4.91 -10.59 -9.40
CA ILE A 342 5.51 -9.38 -9.98
C ILE A 342 6.80 -9.73 -10.74
N ASP A 343 7.63 -10.58 -10.16
CA ASP A 343 8.82 -11.14 -10.81
C ASP A 343 9.11 -12.58 -10.32
N ALA A 344 10.24 -13.18 -10.72
CA ALA A 344 10.63 -14.51 -10.26
C ALA A 344 11.10 -14.49 -8.81
N THR A 345 10.79 -15.53 -8.02
CA THR A 345 11.19 -15.63 -6.60
C THR A 345 12.71 -15.63 -6.36
N THR A 346 13.51 -15.86 -7.41
CA THR A 346 14.97 -15.78 -7.40
C THR A 346 15.52 -14.38 -7.73
N SER A 347 14.66 -13.39 -8.01
CA SER A 347 15.08 -12.02 -8.28
C SER A 347 15.64 -11.35 -7.01
N THR A 348 16.34 -10.24 -7.21
CA THR A 348 16.84 -9.39 -6.13
C THR A 348 15.89 -8.27 -5.75
N VAL A 349 14.69 -8.19 -6.34
CA VAL A 349 13.80 -7.06 -6.17
C VAL A 349 13.07 -7.17 -4.82
N ASP A 350 12.90 -6.05 -4.13
CA ASP A 350 12.18 -5.92 -2.87
C ASP A 350 10.92 -5.07 -3.09
N HIS A 351 9.74 -5.61 -2.82
CA HIS A 351 8.44 -4.96 -3.05
C HIS A 351 7.73 -4.67 -1.72
N PHE A 352 7.30 -3.43 -1.51
CA PHE A 352 6.79 -2.96 -0.23
C PHE A 352 5.78 -1.82 -0.38
N ILE A 353 5.09 -1.48 0.72
CA ILE A 353 4.06 -0.42 0.79
C ILE A 353 3.04 -0.56 -0.37
N PRO A 354 2.20 -1.61 -0.37
CA PRO A 354 1.21 -1.82 -1.42
C PRO A 354 -0.05 -0.97 -1.22
N GLY A 355 -0.64 -0.52 -2.32
CA GLY A 355 -1.98 0.08 -2.40
C GLY A 355 -2.82 -0.63 -3.46
N LEU A 356 -3.84 -1.35 -3.00
CA LEU A 356 -4.76 -2.10 -3.85
C LEU A 356 -5.98 -1.23 -4.22
N ALA A 357 -6.49 -1.43 -5.44
CA ALA A 357 -7.83 -1.02 -5.84
C ALA A 357 -8.59 -2.24 -6.39
N VAL A 358 -9.90 -2.26 -6.20
CA VAL A 358 -10.81 -3.21 -6.85
C VAL A 358 -11.89 -2.42 -7.59
N ASP A 359 -12.13 -2.76 -8.86
CA ASP A 359 -13.13 -2.08 -9.67
C ASP A 359 -14.53 -2.40 -9.12
N PRO A 360 -15.28 -1.39 -8.61
CA PRO A 360 -16.56 -1.60 -7.97
C PRO A 360 -17.66 -2.09 -8.92
N ALA A 361 -17.41 -2.10 -10.24
CA ALA A 361 -18.32 -2.65 -11.24
C ALA A 361 -18.10 -4.15 -11.51
N THR A 362 -17.07 -4.77 -10.92
CA THR A 362 -16.67 -6.15 -11.22
C THR A 362 -16.66 -7.03 -9.97
N SER A 363 -16.73 -8.35 -10.13
CA SER A 363 -16.75 -9.28 -8.99
C SER A 363 -16.28 -10.70 -9.32
N GLY A 364 -15.95 -11.45 -8.27
CA GLY A 364 -15.66 -12.87 -8.34
C GLY A 364 -14.47 -13.19 -9.25
N SER A 365 -14.65 -14.16 -10.15
CA SER A 365 -13.61 -14.58 -11.09
C SER A 365 -13.38 -13.61 -12.25
N THR A 366 -14.12 -12.51 -12.31
CA THR A 366 -13.93 -11.42 -13.28
C THR A 366 -13.64 -10.09 -12.58
N ALA A 367 -13.35 -10.10 -11.28
CA ALA A 367 -13.00 -8.89 -10.54
C ALA A 367 -11.71 -8.29 -11.12
N HIS A 368 -11.72 -6.99 -11.39
CA HIS A 368 -10.55 -6.25 -11.80
C HIS A 368 -9.83 -5.71 -10.57
N LEU A 369 -8.55 -6.01 -10.46
CA LEU A 369 -7.67 -5.55 -9.39
C LEU A 369 -6.55 -4.71 -10.01
N ALA A 370 -6.19 -3.62 -9.33
CA ALA A 370 -5.03 -2.79 -9.66
C ALA A 370 -4.18 -2.64 -8.42
N LEU A 371 -2.88 -2.93 -8.53
CA LEU A 371 -1.95 -2.85 -7.42
C LEU A 371 -0.83 -1.88 -7.79
N THR A 372 -0.68 -0.85 -6.97
CA THR A 372 0.47 0.05 -6.98
C THR A 372 1.33 -0.24 -5.76
N TYR A 373 2.65 -0.15 -5.90
CA TYR A 373 3.58 -0.47 -4.83
C TYR A 373 4.90 0.27 -5.04
N TYR A 374 5.67 0.42 -3.97
CA TYR A 374 7.06 0.84 -4.05
C TYR A 374 7.98 -0.38 -4.13
N TYR A 375 9.13 -0.22 -4.79
CA TYR A 375 10.13 -1.30 -4.83
C TYR A 375 11.57 -0.78 -4.96
N HIS A 376 12.51 -1.63 -4.52
CA HIS A 376 13.93 -1.51 -4.86
C HIS A 376 14.31 -2.60 -5.86
N PRO A 377 14.92 -2.27 -7.02
CA PRO A 377 15.42 -3.27 -7.97
C PRO A 377 16.44 -4.25 -7.35
N VAL A 378 17.12 -3.82 -6.28
CA VAL A 378 18.09 -4.60 -5.52
C VAL A 378 17.81 -4.44 -4.03
N ALA A 379 17.38 -5.51 -3.37
CA ALA A 379 17.00 -5.55 -1.95
C ALA A 379 18.17 -5.26 -1.01
N ASN A 380 19.33 -5.87 -1.27
CA ASN A 380 20.54 -5.70 -0.47
C ASN A 380 21.33 -4.45 -0.88
N CYS A 381 20.64 -3.30 -0.86
CA CYS A 381 21.20 -1.98 -1.13
C CYS A 381 21.41 -1.20 0.18
N THR A 382 22.19 -0.12 0.10
CA THR A 382 22.46 0.80 1.22
C THR A 382 21.83 2.16 0.95
N ALA A 383 21.82 3.07 1.92
CA ALA A 383 21.24 4.40 1.73
C ALA A 383 21.81 5.17 0.53
N SER A 384 23.07 4.89 0.14
CA SER A 384 23.72 5.50 -1.02
C SER A 384 23.51 4.76 -2.34
N THR A 385 23.00 3.52 -2.31
CA THR A 385 22.85 2.68 -3.52
C THR A 385 21.42 2.23 -3.79
N CYS A 386 20.53 2.32 -2.81
CA CYS A 386 19.11 2.06 -3.03
C CYS A 386 18.53 3.10 -3.99
N GLN A 387 17.68 2.62 -4.87
CA GLN A 387 16.93 3.40 -5.84
C GLN A 387 15.47 2.98 -5.68
N LEU A 388 14.64 3.95 -5.31
CA LEU A 388 13.23 3.75 -5.06
C LEU A 388 12.44 3.97 -6.34
N ASP A 389 11.64 2.98 -6.72
CA ASP A 389 10.78 2.99 -7.88
C ASP A 389 9.32 2.77 -7.47
N VAL A 390 8.39 3.17 -8.35
CA VAL A 390 6.95 2.90 -8.21
C VAL A 390 6.54 1.92 -9.29
N GLY A 391 5.90 0.82 -8.90
CA GLY A 391 5.45 -0.24 -9.78
C GLY A 391 3.94 -0.38 -9.84
N TYR A 392 3.46 -0.98 -10.93
CA TYR A 392 2.05 -1.31 -11.15
C TYR A 392 1.88 -2.70 -11.77
N VAL A 393 0.94 -3.47 -11.25
CA VAL A 393 0.40 -4.69 -11.87
C VAL A 393 -1.12 -4.71 -11.75
N SER A 394 -1.78 -5.41 -12.67
CA SER A 394 -3.24 -5.57 -12.63
C SER A 394 -3.68 -7.00 -12.91
N SER A 395 -4.92 -7.29 -12.56
CA SER A 395 -5.61 -8.56 -12.81
C SER A 395 -7.03 -8.26 -13.25
N THR A 396 -7.59 -9.08 -14.14
CA THR A 396 -9.02 -9.02 -14.52
C THR A 396 -9.79 -10.28 -14.16
N ASN A 397 -9.20 -11.13 -13.32
CA ASN A 397 -9.77 -12.43 -12.93
C ASN A 397 -9.67 -12.71 -11.43
N GLY A 398 -9.85 -11.66 -10.62
CA GLY A 398 -9.84 -11.75 -9.17
C GLY A 398 -8.49 -12.16 -8.58
N GLY A 399 -7.40 -11.81 -9.26
CA GLY A 399 -6.02 -12.04 -8.80
C GLY A 399 -5.48 -13.43 -9.11
N SER A 400 -6.13 -14.20 -10.00
CA SER A 400 -5.64 -15.52 -10.41
C SER A 400 -4.41 -15.42 -11.32
N THR A 401 -4.41 -14.45 -12.24
CA THR A 401 -3.25 -14.08 -13.05
C THR A 401 -3.04 -12.57 -13.07
N TRP A 402 -1.79 -12.15 -13.25
CA TRP A 402 -1.35 -10.76 -13.19
C TRP A 402 -0.53 -10.37 -14.42
N THR A 403 -0.58 -9.08 -14.76
CA THR A 403 0.21 -8.51 -15.86
C THR A 403 1.71 -8.54 -15.54
N ALA A 404 2.53 -8.36 -16.57
CA ALA A 404 3.91 -7.93 -16.33
C ALA A 404 3.92 -6.57 -15.61
N PRO A 405 4.94 -6.29 -14.75
CA PRO A 405 5.03 -5.03 -14.05
C PRO A 405 5.29 -3.86 -15.00
N THR A 406 4.66 -2.72 -14.71
CA THR A 406 4.95 -1.42 -15.33
C THR A 406 5.60 -0.53 -14.29
N GLN A 407 6.75 0.06 -14.61
CA GLN A 407 7.35 1.10 -13.80
C GLN A 407 6.60 2.41 -14.05
N LEU A 408 6.03 2.99 -13.00
CA LEU A 408 5.30 4.26 -13.05
C LEU A 408 6.23 5.46 -12.87
N ALA A 409 7.18 5.36 -11.93
CA ALA A 409 8.11 6.43 -11.58
C ALA A 409 9.42 5.85 -11.02
N GLY A 410 10.43 6.73 -10.96
CA GLY A 410 11.77 6.43 -10.47
C GLY A 410 12.82 6.29 -11.60
N PRO A 411 14.08 5.99 -11.24
CA PRO A 411 14.54 5.76 -9.87
C PRO A 411 14.70 7.06 -9.07
N MET A 412 14.31 7.02 -7.79
CA MET A 412 14.50 8.10 -6.80
C MET A 412 15.62 7.73 -5.84
N SER A 413 16.51 8.67 -5.56
CA SER A 413 17.51 8.47 -4.50
C SER A 413 16.90 8.76 -3.14
N HIS A 414 17.28 8.00 -2.11
CA HIS A 414 16.75 8.20 -0.75
C HIS A 414 17.06 9.59 -0.18
N SER A 415 18.18 10.19 -0.56
CA SER A 415 18.53 11.55 -0.17
C SER A 415 17.58 12.64 -0.72
N TRP A 416 16.63 12.26 -1.58
CA TRP A 416 15.61 13.15 -2.14
C TRP A 416 14.27 13.06 -1.39
N LEU A 417 14.15 12.13 -0.45
CA LEU A 417 12.91 11.85 0.29
C LEU A 417 12.94 12.52 1.65
N ALA A 418 11.78 12.90 2.17
CA ALA A 418 11.61 13.41 3.52
C ALA A 418 12.24 12.47 4.55
N SER A 419 12.96 13.03 5.52
CA SER A 419 13.60 12.28 6.60
C SER A 419 12.71 12.22 7.84
N THR A 420 12.75 11.10 8.55
CA THR A 420 12.05 10.88 9.82
C THR A 420 13.00 10.31 10.87
N THR A 421 12.54 10.16 12.12
CA THR A 421 13.25 9.41 13.16
C THR A 421 13.45 7.93 12.85
N GLN A 422 12.70 7.39 11.88
CA GLN A 422 12.75 5.99 11.44
C GLN A 422 13.32 5.82 10.02
N GLY A 423 13.98 6.86 9.49
CA GLY A 423 14.55 6.85 8.13
C GLY A 423 13.77 7.69 7.13
N THR A 424 14.08 7.54 5.84
CA THR A 424 13.41 8.29 4.76
C THR A 424 11.99 7.77 4.51
N MET A 425 11.09 8.60 3.99
CA MET A 425 9.67 8.27 3.94
C MET A 425 8.99 8.80 2.68
N VAL A 426 8.27 7.91 1.99
CA VAL A 426 7.21 8.26 1.01
C VAL A 426 5.81 8.05 1.60
N GLY A 427 5.72 7.22 2.63
CA GLY A 427 4.53 6.98 3.43
C GLY A 427 4.56 5.59 4.08
N ASP A 428 3.77 5.39 5.15
CA ASP A 428 3.51 4.03 5.67
C ASP A 428 2.48 3.27 4.81
N TYR A 429 1.73 3.99 3.99
CA TYR A 429 0.75 3.49 3.04
C TYR A 429 0.76 4.30 1.74
N ILE A 430 0.15 3.71 0.72
CA ILE A 430 -0.19 4.29 -0.58
C ILE A 430 -1.58 3.77 -0.96
N SER A 431 -2.30 4.50 -1.80
CA SER A 431 -3.64 4.10 -2.23
C SER A 431 -3.81 4.17 -3.75
N THR A 432 -4.72 3.33 -4.24
CA THR A 432 -5.16 3.29 -5.64
C THR A 432 -6.69 3.24 -5.66
N SER A 433 -7.32 4.00 -6.55
CA SER A 433 -8.77 4.02 -6.70
C SER A 433 -9.21 3.83 -8.14
N PHE A 434 -10.34 3.16 -8.39
CA PHE A 434 -10.94 3.03 -9.72
C PHE A 434 -11.96 4.14 -9.99
N SER A 435 -11.77 4.90 -11.06
CA SER A 435 -12.81 5.78 -11.61
C SER A 435 -13.22 5.27 -12.99
N GLY A 436 -14.45 4.79 -13.11
CA GLY A 436 -14.84 4.03 -14.30
C GLY A 436 -13.97 2.78 -14.45
N SER A 437 -13.37 2.57 -15.62
CA SER A 437 -12.55 1.38 -15.92
C SER A 437 -11.05 1.59 -15.72
N THR A 438 -10.62 2.74 -15.19
CA THR A 438 -9.21 3.07 -15.00
C THR A 438 -8.88 3.24 -13.53
N ALA A 439 -7.72 2.71 -13.13
CA ALA A 439 -7.12 2.88 -11.82
C ALA A 439 -6.29 4.16 -11.78
N HIS A 440 -6.40 4.90 -10.68
CA HIS A 440 -5.70 6.15 -10.43
C HIS A 440 -4.98 6.04 -9.09
N PRO A 441 -3.76 5.51 -9.07
CA PRO A 441 -2.91 5.61 -7.89
C PRO A 441 -2.43 7.04 -7.70
N VAL A 442 -2.23 7.41 -6.44
CA VAL A 442 -1.49 8.62 -6.07
C VAL A 442 -0.27 8.21 -5.28
N PHE A 443 0.89 8.75 -5.63
CA PHE A 443 2.17 8.41 -5.02
C PHE A 443 3.10 9.62 -4.97
N ALA A 444 3.99 9.62 -3.96
CA ALA A 444 5.08 10.56 -3.88
C ALA A 444 6.11 10.27 -4.98
N VAL A 445 6.55 11.32 -5.67
CA VAL A 445 7.70 11.31 -6.58
C VAL A 445 8.66 12.40 -6.14
N ALA A 446 9.93 12.03 -5.99
CA ALA A 446 10.99 12.92 -5.56
C ALA A 446 12.04 13.17 -6.64
N THR A 447 12.57 14.39 -6.70
CA THR A 447 13.76 14.74 -7.46
C THR A 447 14.84 15.36 -6.58
N ALA A 448 16.04 15.57 -7.14
CA ALA A 448 17.17 16.06 -6.37
C ALA A 448 16.86 17.41 -5.68
N PRO A 449 17.10 17.52 -4.35
CA PRO A 449 16.78 18.74 -3.62
C PRO A 449 17.65 19.92 -4.09
N SER A 450 17.10 21.12 -3.97
CA SER A 450 17.83 22.37 -4.19
C SER A 450 18.30 22.94 -2.85
N GLY A 451 19.57 22.68 -2.52
CA GLY A 451 20.10 23.02 -1.19
C GLY A 451 19.40 22.19 -0.11
N SER A 452 18.68 22.85 0.80
CA SER A 452 17.92 22.20 1.88
C SER A 452 16.42 22.03 1.58
N VAL A 453 15.97 22.41 0.37
CA VAL A 453 14.57 22.32 -0.04
C VAL A 453 14.40 21.05 -0.87
N PHE A 454 13.47 20.19 -0.46
CA PHE A 454 13.15 18.95 -1.17
C PHE A 454 12.40 19.24 -2.48
N ASP A 455 12.09 18.19 -3.24
CA ASP A 455 11.14 18.23 -4.34
C ASP A 455 10.44 16.88 -4.40
N GLU A 456 9.64 16.61 -3.38
CA GLU A 456 8.86 15.39 -3.19
C GLU A 456 7.37 15.77 -3.16
N ALA A 457 6.64 15.38 -4.21
CA ALA A 457 5.29 15.85 -4.46
C ALA A 457 4.38 14.70 -4.92
N MET A 458 3.06 14.93 -4.91
CA MET A 458 2.07 13.93 -5.32
C MET A 458 1.84 13.91 -6.82
N TYR A 459 1.89 12.70 -7.39
CA TYR A 459 1.65 12.42 -8.80
C TYR A 459 0.65 11.29 -9.01
N THR A 460 0.03 11.30 -10.18
CA THR A 460 -0.81 10.22 -10.70
C THR A 460 -0.57 10.04 -12.20
N PRO A 461 -0.79 8.85 -12.79
CA PRO A 461 -0.77 8.67 -14.24
C PRO A 461 -1.81 9.57 -14.93
N ALA A 462 -1.37 10.36 -15.92
CA ALA A 462 -2.15 11.42 -16.54
C ALA A 462 -3.46 10.95 -17.21
N SER A 463 -3.53 9.68 -17.60
CA SER A 463 -4.70 9.08 -18.27
C SER A 463 -5.37 7.98 -17.43
N GLY A 464 -4.96 7.79 -16.18
CA GLY A 464 -5.25 6.58 -15.42
C GLY A 464 -4.61 5.33 -16.05
N LEU A 465 -4.77 4.18 -15.39
CA LEU A 465 -4.22 2.90 -15.79
C LEU A 465 -5.34 1.90 -16.04
N ALA A 466 -5.40 1.30 -17.22
CA ALA A 466 -6.37 0.23 -17.47
C ALA A 466 -6.01 -1.03 -16.65
N ALA A 467 -7.00 -1.67 -16.05
CA ALA A 467 -6.85 -3.04 -15.58
C ALA A 467 -6.86 -3.97 -16.79
N THR A 468 -5.81 -4.76 -16.97
CA THR A 468 -5.66 -5.64 -18.14
C THR A 468 -5.43 -7.09 -17.73
N ALA A 469 -5.77 -8.00 -18.64
CA ALA A 469 -5.62 -9.43 -18.37
C ALA A 469 -4.15 -9.82 -18.30
N GLY A 470 -3.79 -10.47 -17.19
CA GLY A 470 -2.47 -11.00 -16.94
C GLY A 470 -2.27 -12.43 -17.38
N THR A 471 -1.02 -12.85 -17.58
CA THR A 471 -0.64 -14.24 -17.87
C THR A 471 0.21 -14.88 -16.77
N ALA A 472 0.77 -14.08 -15.86
CA ALA A 472 1.58 -14.60 -14.76
C ALA A 472 0.67 -15.16 -13.65
N SER A 473 0.72 -16.47 -13.41
CA SER A 473 -0.12 -17.12 -12.41
C SER A 473 0.30 -16.82 -10.99
N ALA A 474 -0.66 -16.45 -10.15
CA ALA A 474 -0.45 -16.28 -8.72
C ALA A 474 -0.12 -17.64 -8.06
N THR A 475 0.71 -17.62 -7.02
CA THR A 475 1.21 -18.86 -6.38
C THR A 475 0.74 -18.93 -4.93
N THR A 476 -0.06 -19.92 -4.59
CA THR A 476 -0.52 -20.14 -3.21
C THR A 476 0.60 -20.72 -2.34
N ALA A 477 0.72 -20.21 -1.12
CA ALA A 477 1.69 -20.67 -0.14
C ALA A 477 1.50 -22.17 0.19
N THR A 478 2.61 -22.90 0.22
CA THR A 478 2.64 -24.28 0.69
C THR A 478 2.68 -24.33 2.22
N ALA A 479 2.50 -25.53 2.78
CA ALA A 479 2.70 -25.75 4.21
C ALA A 479 4.12 -25.39 4.69
N ARG A 480 5.13 -25.58 3.82
CA ARG A 480 6.52 -25.21 4.11
C ARG A 480 6.67 -23.69 4.22
N ASP A 481 6.09 -22.95 3.29
CA ASP A 481 6.18 -21.47 3.27
C ASP A 481 5.49 -20.88 4.51
N ASN A 482 4.32 -21.43 4.87
CA ASN A 482 3.62 -21.01 6.08
C ASN A 482 4.40 -21.36 7.36
N LEU A 483 5.03 -22.53 7.44
CA LEU A 483 5.86 -22.90 8.59
C LEU A 483 7.09 -22.00 8.71
N PHE A 484 7.72 -21.65 7.58
CA PHE A 484 8.83 -20.72 7.55
C PHE A 484 8.42 -19.33 8.06
N SER A 485 7.32 -18.78 7.53
CA SER A 485 6.77 -17.50 7.97
C SER A 485 6.45 -17.51 9.46
N ALA A 486 5.75 -18.53 9.96
CA ALA A 486 5.40 -18.65 11.37
C ALA A 486 6.65 -18.72 12.28
N ARG A 487 7.71 -19.41 11.85
CA ARG A 487 8.97 -19.47 12.60
C ARG A 487 9.63 -18.11 12.69
N LEU A 488 9.72 -17.37 11.58
CA LEU A 488 10.33 -16.03 11.58
C LEU A 488 9.48 -15.03 12.37
N ALA A 489 8.16 -15.08 12.21
CA ALA A 489 7.22 -14.29 13.01
C ALA A 489 7.43 -14.50 14.51
N ALA A 490 7.61 -15.75 14.96
CA ALA A 490 7.87 -16.05 16.37
C ALA A 490 9.23 -15.51 16.86
N ILE A 491 10.26 -15.53 16.01
CA ILE A 491 11.58 -14.96 16.35
C ILE A 491 11.49 -13.43 16.45
N ALA A 492 10.88 -12.79 15.46
CA ALA A 492 10.68 -11.34 15.45
C ALA A 492 9.85 -10.88 16.66
N TYR A 493 8.78 -11.60 16.99
CA TYR A 493 7.98 -11.33 18.18
C TYR A 493 8.80 -11.46 19.47
N ALA A 494 9.63 -12.51 19.60
CA ALA A 494 10.50 -12.67 20.76
C ALA A 494 11.55 -11.55 20.88
N GLN A 495 12.07 -11.07 19.74
CA GLN A 495 12.99 -9.93 19.70
C GLN A 495 12.30 -8.62 20.11
N TRP A 496 11.09 -8.39 19.60
CA TRP A 496 10.28 -7.24 20.00
C TRP A 496 10.01 -7.23 21.51
N LEU A 497 9.61 -8.36 22.10
CA LEU A 497 9.46 -8.49 23.56
C LEU A 497 10.78 -8.21 24.30
N ALA A 498 11.91 -8.69 23.79
CA ALA A 498 13.22 -8.48 24.40
C ALA A 498 13.66 -7.00 24.36
N ASN A 499 13.16 -6.23 23.38
CA ASN A 499 13.44 -4.81 23.22
C ASN A 499 12.46 -3.91 24.01
N GLY A 500 11.65 -4.48 24.90
CA GLY A 500 10.68 -3.73 25.70
C GLY A 500 9.31 -3.63 25.07
N GLY A 501 9.09 -4.27 23.92
CA GLY A 501 7.77 -4.48 23.35
C GLY A 501 6.87 -5.16 24.36
N THR A 502 5.68 -4.62 24.55
CA THR A 502 4.64 -5.23 25.39
C THR A 502 3.38 -5.29 24.56
N GLU A 503 2.59 -6.37 24.65
CA GLU A 503 1.26 -6.37 24.04
C GLU A 503 0.47 -5.25 24.73
N GLY A 504 0.47 -4.06 24.12
CA GLY A 504 0.12 -2.85 24.84
C GLY A 504 1.21 -1.76 25.02
N GLY A 505 2.30 -1.72 24.26
CA GLY A 505 3.40 -0.74 24.46
C GLY A 505 3.94 -0.09 23.19
N GLU A 506 4.57 1.08 23.39
CA GLU A 506 4.49 2.27 22.53
C GLU A 506 5.22 2.28 21.17
N ASP A 507 5.80 1.16 20.71
CA ASP A 507 6.50 1.13 19.43
C ASP A 507 6.33 -0.25 18.76
N SER A 508 5.67 -0.25 17.59
CA SER A 508 5.85 -1.32 16.61
C SER A 508 7.27 -1.22 16.01
N PRO A 509 7.92 -2.37 15.73
CA PRO A 509 9.34 -2.43 15.38
C PRO A 509 9.75 -1.72 14.09
#